data_AF-A0A1J5HSK0-F1
#
_entry.id   AF-A0A1J5HSK0-F1
#
_cell.length_a   1.000
_cell.length_b   1.000
_cell.length_c   1.000
_cell.angle_alpha   90.00
_cell.angle_beta   90.00
_cell.angle_gamma   90.00
#
_symmetry.space_group_name_H-M   'P 1'
#
loop_
_entity.id
_entity.type
_entity.pdbx_description
1 polymer ?
#
loop_
_entity_poly.entity_id
_entity_poly.type
_entity_poly.pdbx_seq_one_letter_code
_entity_poly.pdbx_strand_id
1 'polypeptide(L)'
;MIGKIRNYKSVVWDYNLKQDDFEKILKGKKVMGKFDQLWAIKRVLENLNFYEAMAIIPKSLFISNWNKIRSKVFNRSIIKGYDFLLHRYTLSTTRQSTKNLE
;
A
#
# COMPACT_ATOMS: atom_id res chain seq x y z
N MET A 1 -0.71 -20.26 -15.34
CA MET A 1 -0.38 -19.08 -14.51
C MET A 1 -1.20 -17.90 -15.00
N ILE A 2 -2.33 -17.59 -14.35
CA ILE A 2 -3.18 -16.47 -14.76
C ILE A 2 -2.74 -15.25 -13.95
N GLY A 3 -1.94 -14.39 -14.56
CA GLY A 3 -1.62 -13.08 -14.01
C GLY A 3 -2.90 -12.26 -13.91
N LYS A 4 -3.45 -12.10 -12.70
CA LYS A 4 -4.54 -11.16 -12.44
C LYS A 4 -4.14 -9.80 -13.01
N ILE A 5 -4.86 -9.33 -14.01
CA ILE A 5 -4.77 -7.97 -14.53
C ILE A 5 -5.10 -7.05 -13.36
N ARG A 6 -4.06 -6.49 -12.74
CA ARG A 6 -4.22 -5.46 -11.72
C ARG A 6 -4.59 -4.22 -12.50
N ASN A 7 -5.88 -3.88 -12.46
CA ASN A 7 -6.38 -2.66 -13.05
C ASN A 7 -5.93 -1.50 -12.15
N TYR A 8 -4.64 -1.16 -12.24
CA TYR A 8 -4.16 0.07 -11.67
C TYR A 8 -4.95 1.19 -12.39
N LYS A 9 -5.62 2.09 -11.66
CA LYS A 9 -6.17 3.29 -12.30
C LYS A 9 -4.99 4.20 -12.62
N SER A 10 -4.91 4.76 -13.84
CA SER A 10 -3.82 5.63 -14.32
C SER A 10 -3.47 6.81 -13.40
N VAL A 11 -4.33 7.09 -12.43
CA VAL A 11 -4.16 8.09 -11.37
C VAL A 11 -2.91 7.93 -10.50
N VAL A 12 -2.17 6.80 -10.52
CA VAL A 12 -0.96 6.63 -9.66
C VAL A 12 0.40 6.86 -10.36
N TRP A 13 0.48 6.91 -11.71
CA TRP A 13 1.76 7.03 -12.45
C TRP A 13 1.83 8.10 -13.56
N ASP A 14 1.02 9.16 -13.47
CA ASP A 14 0.86 10.23 -14.50
C ASP A 14 2.11 11.11 -14.81
N TYR A 15 3.32 10.69 -14.43
CA TYR A 15 4.56 11.49 -14.57
C TYR A 15 5.36 11.18 -15.84
N ASN A 16 4.71 10.86 -16.96
CA ASN A 16 5.37 10.24 -18.12
C ASN A 16 6.10 8.92 -17.73
N LEU A 17 5.60 8.24 -16.69
CA LEU A 17 6.13 7.00 -16.16
C LEU A 17 5.32 5.83 -16.73
N LYS A 18 5.98 4.83 -17.27
CA LYS A 18 5.27 3.62 -17.74
C LYS A 18 4.76 2.82 -16.54
N GLN A 19 3.60 2.18 -16.69
CA GLN A 19 3.05 1.31 -15.64
C GLN A 19 4.06 0.25 -15.17
N ASP A 20 4.78 -0.39 -16.10
CA ASP A 20 5.81 -1.40 -15.76
C ASP A 20 6.93 -0.80 -14.89
N ASP A 21 7.33 0.43 -15.16
CA ASP A 21 8.32 1.12 -14.33
C ASP A 21 7.77 1.43 -12.94
N PHE A 22 6.52 1.90 -12.85
CA PHE A 22 5.83 2.09 -11.59
C PHE A 22 5.75 0.79 -10.77
N GLU A 23 5.40 -0.32 -11.42
CA GLU A 23 5.34 -1.63 -10.75
C GLU A 23 6.71 -2.10 -10.26
N LYS A 24 7.78 -1.88 -11.04
CA LYS A 24 9.14 -2.19 -10.62
C LYS A 24 9.56 -1.32 -9.43
N ILE A 25 9.23 -0.03 -9.43
CA ILE A 25 9.49 0.88 -8.30
C ILE A 25 8.72 0.44 -7.06
N LEU A 26 7.42 0.12 -7.20
CA LEU A 26 6.58 -0.36 -6.10
C LEU A 26 7.12 -1.65 -5.48
N LYS A 27 7.67 -2.54 -6.30
CA LYS A 27 8.30 -3.80 -5.85
C LYS A 27 9.72 -3.57 -5.28
N GLY A 28 10.23 -2.34 -5.27
CA GLY A 28 11.59 -2.01 -4.82
C GLY A 28 12.69 -2.48 -5.79
N LYS A 29 12.32 -2.85 -7.02
CA LYS A 29 13.23 -3.38 -8.06
C LYS A 29 13.81 -2.29 -8.96
N LYS A 30 13.32 -1.05 -8.85
CA LYS A 30 13.79 0.09 -9.64
C LYS A 30 13.70 1.36 -8.78
N VAL A 31 14.62 2.28 -8.99
CA VAL A 31 14.55 3.66 -8.49
C VAL A 31 14.77 4.57 -9.69
N MET A 32 13.97 5.62 -9.84
CA MET A 32 14.09 6.61 -10.92
C MET A 32 14.15 8.01 -10.34
N GLY A 33 15.36 8.55 -10.18
CA GLY A 33 15.56 9.84 -9.51
C GLY A 33 15.01 9.81 -8.09
N LYS A 34 13.95 10.59 -7.84
CA LYS A 34 13.25 10.65 -6.53
C LYS A 34 12.14 9.60 -6.39
N PHE A 35 11.87 8.80 -7.41
CA PHE A 35 10.82 7.78 -7.41
C PHE A 35 11.37 6.46 -6.86
N ASP A 36 11.24 6.29 -5.55
CA ASP A 36 11.58 5.08 -4.81
C ASP A 36 10.32 4.29 -4.39
N GLN A 37 10.51 3.17 -3.70
CA GLN A 37 9.40 2.34 -3.23
C GLN A 37 8.46 3.10 -2.28
N LEU A 38 8.99 3.96 -1.41
CA LEU A 38 8.18 4.75 -0.48
C LEU A 38 7.29 5.74 -1.22
N TRP A 39 7.84 6.39 -2.25
CA TRP A 39 7.09 7.25 -3.16
C TRP A 39 5.95 6.47 -3.84
N ALA A 40 6.22 5.29 -4.39
CA ALA A 40 5.21 4.50 -5.08
C ALA A 40 4.09 4.02 -4.14
N ILE A 41 4.44 3.57 -2.92
CA ILE A 41 3.44 3.18 -1.92
C ILE A 41 2.58 4.39 -1.55
N LYS A 42 3.18 5.55 -1.25
CA LYS A 42 2.43 6.77 -0.94
C LYS A 42 1.41 7.11 -2.03
N ARG A 43 1.81 7.03 -3.30
CA ARG A 43 0.92 7.31 -4.44
C ARG A 43 -0.30 6.39 -4.46
N VAL A 44 -0.11 5.09 -4.24
CA VAL A 44 -1.22 4.14 -4.12
C VAL A 44 -2.17 4.55 -3.00
N LEU A 45 -1.64 4.84 -1.81
CA LEU A 45 -2.47 5.13 -0.63
C LEU A 45 -3.25 6.45 -0.74
N GLU A 46 -2.69 7.45 -1.43
CA GLU A 46 -3.33 8.76 -1.58
C GLU A 46 -4.43 8.81 -2.64
N ASN A 47 -4.42 7.89 -3.61
CA ASN A 47 -5.29 7.97 -4.80
C ASN A 47 -6.26 6.80 -4.92
N LEU A 48 -6.05 5.73 -4.16
CA LEU A 48 -6.91 4.56 -4.15
C LEU A 48 -7.56 4.40 -2.78
N ASN A 49 -8.77 3.81 -2.78
CA ASN A 49 -9.37 3.41 -1.52
C ASN A 49 -8.60 2.23 -0.91
N PHE A 50 -8.86 1.95 0.37
CA PHE A 50 -8.13 0.93 1.11
C PHE A 50 -8.12 -0.46 0.43
N TYR A 51 -9.28 -0.91 -0.06
CA TYR A 51 -9.41 -2.24 -0.67
C TYR A 51 -8.60 -2.34 -1.96
N GLU A 52 -8.66 -1.31 -2.79
CA GLU A 52 -7.85 -1.19 -4.00
C GLU A 52 -6.35 -1.15 -3.66
N ALA A 53 -5.96 -0.36 -2.65
CA ALA A 53 -4.57 -0.23 -2.22
C ALA A 53 -4.00 -1.56 -1.69
N MET A 54 -4.76 -2.31 -0.89
CA MET A 54 -4.32 -3.60 -0.35
C MET A 54 -4.33 -4.73 -1.38
N ALA A 55 -5.10 -4.61 -2.47
CA ALA A 55 -5.00 -5.53 -3.60
C ALA A 55 -3.67 -5.38 -4.36
N ILE A 56 -3.03 -4.21 -4.24
CA ILE A 56 -1.81 -3.83 -4.94
C ILE A 56 -0.57 -4.03 -4.07
N ILE A 57 -0.60 -3.50 -2.85
CA ILE A 57 0.50 -3.50 -1.90
C ILE A 57 0.40 -4.75 -1.01
N PRO A 58 1.41 -5.63 -0.99
CA PRO A 58 1.44 -6.72 -0.03
C PRO A 58 1.32 -6.20 1.41
N LYS A 59 0.47 -6.85 2.22
CA LYS A 59 0.24 -6.46 3.62
C LYS A 59 1.54 -6.28 4.42
N SER A 60 2.50 -7.20 4.25
CA SER A 60 3.80 -7.15 4.91
C SER A 60 4.59 -5.89 4.54
N LEU A 61 4.56 -5.50 3.26
CA LEU A 61 5.23 -4.30 2.77
C LEU A 61 4.56 -3.02 3.28
N PHE A 62 3.23 -3.02 3.38
CA PHE A 62 2.49 -1.90 3.94
C PHE A 62 2.81 -1.68 5.42
N ILE A 63 2.72 -2.74 6.23
CA ILE A 63 2.97 -2.66 7.69
C ILE A 63 4.41 -2.21 7.98
N SER A 64 5.40 -2.78 7.30
CA SER A 64 6.82 -2.44 7.54
C SER A 64 7.18 -1.00 7.16
N ASN A 65 6.41 -0.38 6.26
CA ASN A 65 6.68 0.98 5.79
C ASN A 65 5.68 2.02 6.33
N TRP A 66 4.59 1.63 6.99
CA TRP A 66 3.52 2.56 7.37
C TRP A 66 4.04 3.73 8.19
N ASN A 67 4.89 3.49 9.21
CA ASN A 67 5.45 4.56 10.04
C ASN A 67 6.25 5.59 9.21
N LYS A 68 6.97 5.15 8.17
CA LYS A 68 7.75 6.02 7.28
C LYS A 68 6.89 6.79 6.29
N ILE A 69 5.76 6.21 5.90
CA ILE A 69 4.82 6.78 4.92
C ILE A 69 3.85 7.75 5.60
N ARG A 70 3.40 7.41 6.81
CA ARG A 70 2.42 8.18 7.59
C ARG A 70 2.81 9.65 7.74
N SER A 71 4.08 9.94 7.98
CA SER A 71 4.59 11.33 8.08
C SER A 71 4.67 12.07 6.74
N LYS A 72 4.55 11.36 5.62
CA LYS A 72 4.69 11.88 4.25
C LYS A 72 3.36 11.99 3.50
N VAL A 73 2.27 11.42 4.02
CA VAL A 73 0.91 11.52 3.45
C VAL A 73 0.34 12.90 3.78
N PHE A 74 -0.15 13.61 2.77
CA PHE A 74 -0.66 14.97 2.97
C PHE A 74 -2.07 14.99 3.59
N ASN A 75 -2.93 14.05 3.20
CA ASN A 75 -4.32 14.03 3.63
C ASN A 75 -4.49 13.33 4.99
N ARG A 76 -4.83 14.10 6.02
CA ARG A 76 -5.04 13.58 7.39
C ARG A 76 -6.20 12.57 7.49
N SER A 77 -7.24 12.68 6.67
CA SER A 77 -8.35 11.73 6.66
C SER A 77 -7.91 10.36 6.13
N ILE A 78 -7.01 10.35 5.14
CA ILE A 78 -6.41 9.12 4.63
C ILE A 78 -5.58 8.44 5.72
N ILE A 79 -4.76 9.20 6.45
CA ILE A 79 -3.99 8.69 7.60
C ILE A 79 -4.91 8.03 8.62
N LYS A 80 -5.97 8.73 9.04
CA LYS A 80 -6.95 8.19 10.01
C LYS A 80 -7.61 6.91 9.53
N GLY A 81 -7.98 6.83 8.24
CA GLY A 81 -8.57 5.63 7.66
C GLY A 81 -7.63 4.42 7.71
N TYR A 82 -6.36 4.60 7.34
CA TYR A 82 -5.37 3.52 7.41
C TYR A 82 -4.98 3.15 8.85
N ASP A 83 -4.83 4.13 9.75
CA ASP A 83 -4.58 3.90 11.18
C ASP A 83 -5.71 3.05 11.80
N PHE A 84 -6.98 3.38 11.52
CA PHE A 84 -8.13 2.62 11.97
C PHE A 84 -8.11 1.17 11.44
N LEU A 85 -7.80 0.99 10.16
CA LEU A 85 -7.80 -0.33 9.54
C LEU A 85 -6.67 -1.20 10.07
N LEU A 86 -5.46 -0.66 10.23
CA LEU A 86 -4.34 -1.35 10.86
C LEU A 86 -4.68 -1.81 12.28
N HIS A 87 -5.30 -0.94 13.07
CA HIS A 87 -5.79 -1.29 14.40
C HIS A 87 -6.81 -2.44 14.35
N ARG A 88 -7.72 -2.45 13.36
CA ARG A 88 -8.66 -3.56 13.18
C ARG A 88 -7.98 -4.87 12.78
N TYR A 89 -6.92 -4.84 11.98
CA TYR A 89 -6.15 -6.04 11.63
C TYR A 89 -5.42 -6.64 12.82
N THR A 90 -4.83 -5.81 13.68
CA THR A 90 -4.15 -6.31 14.88
C THR A 90 -5.14 -7.01 15.81
N LEU A 91 -6.30 -6.38 16.07
CA LEU A 91 -7.37 -6.97 16.87
C LEU A 91 -7.93 -8.28 16.29
N SER A 92 -8.11 -8.35 14.97
CA SER A 92 -8.61 -9.56 14.30
C SER A 92 -7.63 -10.73 14.39
N THR A 93 -6.32 -10.43 14.40
CA THR A 93 -5.27 -11.45 14.54
C THR A 93 -5.23 -11.99 15.98
N THR A 94 -5.37 -11.12 16.98
CA THR A 94 -5.46 -11.52 18.40
C THR A 94 -6.67 -12.41 18.67
N ARG A 95 -7.82 -12.14 18.03
CA ARG A 95 -9.06 -12.90 18.24
C ARG A 95 -9.04 -14.32 17.66
N GLN A 96 -8.15 -14.62 16.71
CA GLN A 96 -7.94 -15.97 16.20
C GLN A 96 -7.00 -16.79 17.11
N SER A 97 -6.10 -16.13 17.83
CA SER A 97 -5.19 -16.80 18.77
C SER A 97 -5.93 -17.39 19.99
N THR A 98 -7.02 -16.77 20.43
CA THR A 98 -7.80 -17.22 21.60
C THR A 98 -8.81 -18.31 21.29
N LYS A 99 -9.07 -18.63 20.01
CA LYS A 99 -10.00 -19.69 19.60
C LYS A 99 -9.34 -21.07 19.41
N ASN A 100 -8.02 -21.16 19.52
CA ASN A 100 -7.27 -22.43 19.40
C ASN A 100 -6.85 -23.00 20.76
N LEU A 101 -7.48 -22.55 21.85
CA LEU A 101 -7.23 -22.99 23.23
C LEU A 101 -8.50 -23.49 23.94
N GLU A 102 -9.57 -23.76 23.19
CA GLU A 102 -10.78 -24.42 23.70
C GLU A 102 -10.94 -25.79 23.07
#